data_AF-A0A0D6KN42-F1
#
_entry.id   AF-A0A0D6KN42-F1
#
_cell.length_a   1.000
_cell.length_b   1.000
_cell.length_c   1.000
_cell.angle_alpha   90.00
_cell.angle_beta   90.00
_cell.angle_gamma   90.00
#
_symmetry.space_group_name_H-M   'P 1'
#
loop_
_entity.id
_entity.type
_entity.pdbx_description
1 polymer ?
#
loop_
_entity_poly.entity_id
_entity_poly.type
_entity_poly.pdbx_seq_one_letter_code
_entity_poly.pdbx_strand_id
1 'polypeptide(L)' 'MKAKKLMAVVLFLIPLIADFFVPGSGIVIELALLIWELLEPEEN' A
#
# COMPACT_ATOMS: atom_id res chain seq x y z
N MET A 1 12.89 -6.86 13.87
CA MET A 1 12.28 -5.52 14.05
C MET A 1 12.65 -4.52 12.95
N LYS A 2 13.93 -4.39 12.56
CA LYS A 2 14.35 -3.45 11.49
C LYS A 2 13.70 -3.75 10.12
N ALA A 3 13.65 -5.02 9.70
CA ALA A 3 13.09 -5.41 8.41
C ALA A 3 11.58 -5.13 8.27
N LYS A 4 10.77 -5.45 9.28
CA LYS A 4 9.32 -5.17 9.29
C LYS A 4 9.03 -3.67 9.18
N LYS A 5 9.80 -2.85 9.91
CA LYS A 5 9.68 -1.39 9.86
C LYS A 5 10.05 -0.83 8.48
N LEU A 6 11.13 -1.36 7.88
CA LEU A 6 11.54 -0.98 6.53
C LEU A 6 10.47 -1.36 5.48
N MET A 7 9.89 -2.55 5.60
CA MET A 7 8.84 -3.03 4.70
C MET A 7 7.59 -2.13 4.74
N ALA A 8 7.15 -1.74 5.94
CA ALA A 8 6.05 -0.80 6.11
C ALA A 8 6.36 0.58 5.49
N VAL A 9 7.58 1.09 5.67
CA VAL A 9 8.00 2.36 5.06
C VAL A 9 7.99 2.29 3.53
N VAL A 10 8.46 1.19 2.94
CA VAL A 10 8.45 1.00 1.49
C VAL A 10 7.02 0.92 0.95
N LEU A 11 6.13 0.18 1.63
CA LEU A 11 4.71 0.11 1.27
C LEU A 11 4.04 1.49 1.28
N PHE A 12 4.39 2.35 2.25
CA PHE A 12 3.84 3.70 2.34
C PHE A 12 4.47 4.70 1.35
N LEU A 13 5.69 4.44 0.88
CA LEU A 13 6.36 5.27 -0.12
C LEU A 13 5.78 5.10 -1.53
N ILE A 14 5.19 3.94 -1.83
CA ILE A 14 4.64 3.65 -3.17
C ILE A 14 3.46 4.59 -3.52
N PRO A 15 2.42 4.74 -2.69
CA PRO A 15 1.35 5.72 -2.92
C PRO A 15 1.88 7.14 -3.05
N LEU A 16 2.83 7.51 -2.18
CA LEU A 16 3.42 8.85 -2.16
C LEU A 16 4.17 9.15 -3.47
N ILE A 17 4.97 8.20 -3.97
CA ILE A 17 5.67 8.35 -5.25
C ILE A 17 4.69 8.40 -6.41
N ALA A 18 3.66 7.55 -6.42
CA ALA A 18 2.65 7.55 -7.47
C ALA A 18 1.91 8.90 -7.57
N ASP A 19 1.62 9.53 -6.43
CA ASP A 19 1.01 10.86 -6.37
C ASP A 19 1.86 11.98 -7.00
N PHE A 20 3.19 11.83 -7.02
CA PHE A 20 4.06 12.78 -7.73
C PHE A 20 3.90 12.72 -9.26
N PHE A 21 3.49 11.57 -9.81
CA PHE A 21 3.29 11.41 -11.27
C PHE A 21 1.83 11.63 -11.67
N VAL A 22 0.89 11.21 -10.83
CA VAL A 22 -0.55 11.32 -11.06
C VAL A 22 -1.20 11.83 -9.78
N PRO A 23 -1.54 13.12 -9.71
CA PRO A 23 -2.12 13.70 -8.50
C PRO A 23 -3.40 12.99 -8.06
N GLY A 24 -3.45 12.53 -6.82
CA GLY A 24 -4.60 11.85 -6.22
C GLY A 24 -4.64 10.33 -6.45
N SER A 25 -3.64 9.77 -7.15
CA SER A 25 -3.53 8.32 -7.36
C SER A 25 -3.13 7.55 -6.09
N GLY A 26 -2.49 8.20 -5.12
CA GLY A 26 -2.08 7.60 -3.84
C GLY A 26 -3.27 7.03 -3.08
N ILE A 27 -4.38 7.77 -3.02
CA ILE A 27 -5.64 7.31 -2.39
C ILE A 27 -6.19 6.08 -3.11
N VAL A 28 -6.12 6.03 -4.44
CA VAL A 28 -6.61 4.89 -5.23
C VAL A 28 -5.76 3.65 -4.96
N ILE A 29 -4.44 3.81 -4.84
CA ILE A 29 -3.51 2.72 -4.53
C ILE A 29 -3.74 2.18 -3.12
N GLU A 30 -3.92 3.06 -2.13
CA GLU A 30 -4.24 2.66 -0.76
C GLU A 30 -5.56 1.89 -0.69
N LEU A 31 -6.60 2.36 -1.39
CA LEU A 31 -7.89 1.66 -1.48
C LEU A 31 -7.76 0.29 -2.15
N ALA A 32 -6.98 0.19 -3.23
CA ALA A 32 -6.74 -1.08 -3.91
C ALA A 32 -6.04 -2.10 -2.99
N LEU A 33 -5.06 -1.66 -2.19
CA LEU A 33 -4.39 -2.52 -1.21
C LEU A 33 -5.33 -2.98 -0.10
N LEU A 34 -6.18 -2.09 0.43
CA LEU A 34 -7.18 -2.46 1.44
C LEU A 34 -8.21 -3.44 0.89
N ILE A 35 -8.68 -3.25 -0.34
CA ILE A 35 -9.60 -4.18 -0.99
C ILE A 35 -8.92 -5.53 -1.22
N TRP A 36 -7.65 -5.53 -1.63
CA TRP A 36 -6.87 -6.76 -1.80
C TRP A 36 -6.77 -7.54 -0.48
N GLU A 37 -6.40 -6.86 0.62
CA GLU A 37 -6.33 -7.47 1.95
C GLU A 37 -7.69 -8.00 2.42
N LEU A 38 -8.78 -7.30 2.11
CA LEU A 38 -10.13 -7.75 2.46
C LEU A 38 -10.60 -8.96 1.62
N LEU A 39 -10.13 -9.07 0.39
CA LEU A 39 -10.47 -10.16 -0.54
C LEU A 39 -9.55 -11.37 -0.36
N GLU A 40 -8.40 -11.22 0.28
CA GLU A 40 -7.52 -12.32 0.63
C GLU A 40 -8.30 -13.25 1.59
N PRO A 41 -8.73 -14.43 1.12
CA PRO A 41 -9.54 -15.31 1.95
C PRO A 41 -8.70 -15.72 3.17
N GLU A 42 -9.33 -15.81 4.35
CA GLU A 42 -8.73 -16.47 5.50
C GLU A 42 -8.48 -17.94 5.12
N GLU A 43 -7.32 -18.23 4.53
CA GLU A 43 -6.82 -19.58 4.37
C GLU A 43 -6.61 -20.16 5.78
N ASN A 44 -7.59 -20.95 6.22
CA ASN A 44 -7.52 -21.84 7.39
C ASN A 44 -6.54 -22.99 7.16
#